data_AF-A0A7D7ZT90-F1
#
_entry.id   AF-A0A7D7ZT90-F1
#
_cell.length_a   1.000
_cell.length_b   1.000
_cell.length_c   1.000
_cell.angle_alpha   90.00
_cell.angle_beta   90.00
_cell.angle_gamma   90.00
#
_symmetry.space_group_name_H-M   'P 1'
#
loop_
_entity.id
_entity.type
_entity.pdbx_description
1 polymer ?
#
loop_
_entity_poly.entity_id
_entity_poly.type
_entity_poly.pdbx_seq_one_letter_code
_entity_poly.pdbx_strand_id
1 'polypeptide(L)'
;MSESTHSIYKTEFLHGKYSLNEKSHLKDLERFVEYYNYHRFPTELYGLAPMEVILGKIPNKHFFREKIQDARKNRVRTNQEFNACVIPIGCNS
;
A
#
# COMPACT_ATOMS: atom_id res chain seq x y z
N MET A 1 13.41 16.15 3.40
CA MET A 1 12.12 16.40 2.73
C MET A 1 12.18 16.14 1.23
N SER A 2 13.16 16.67 0.48
CA SER A 2 13.31 16.34 -0.95
C SER A 2 13.83 14.91 -1.21
N GLU A 3 14.69 14.41 -0.34
CA GLU A 3 15.32 13.08 -0.51
C GLU A 3 14.31 11.92 -0.42
N SER A 4 13.35 11.98 0.51
CA SER A 4 12.31 10.96 0.64
C SER A 4 11.40 10.94 -0.58
N THR A 5 10.97 12.11 -1.07
CA THR A 5 10.16 12.22 -2.29
C THR A 5 10.92 11.71 -3.51
N HIS A 6 12.21 12.00 -3.65
CA HIS A 6 13.05 11.43 -4.71
C HIS A 6 13.19 9.91 -4.59
N SER A 7 13.32 9.37 -3.38
CA SER A 7 13.36 7.93 -3.18
C SER A 7 12.06 7.29 -3.65
N ILE A 8 10.91 7.83 -3.21
CA ILE A 8 9.56 7.37 -3.60
C ILE A 8 9.37 7.42 -5.12
N TYR A 9 9.81 8.50 -5.77
CA TYR A 9 9.75 8.60 -7.24
C TYR A 9 10.47 7.44 -7.93
N LYS A 10 11.69 7.12 -7.48
CA LYS A 10 12.50 6.05 -8.10
C LYS A 10 12.00 4.65 -7.76
N THR A 11 11.60 4.42 -6.51
CA THR A 11 11.30 3.08 -6.00
C THR A 11 9.83 2.72 -6.20
N GLU A 12 8.91 3.55 -5.72
CA GLU A 12 7.48 3.26 -5.72
C GLU A 12 6.82 3.60 -7.06
N PHE A 13 7.16 4.75 -7.66
CA PHE A 13 6.50 5.20 -8.88
C PHE A 13 7.13 4.63 -10.16
N LEU A 14 8.45 4.72 -10.29
CA LEU A 14 9.17 4.18 -11.46
C LEU A 14 9.42 2.67 -11.37
N HIS A 15 9.22 2.05 -10.21
CA HIS A 15 9.49 0.62 -9.99
C HIS A 15 10.90 0.19 -10.42
N GLY A 16 11.91 1.02 -10.13
CA GLY A 16 13.31 0.75 -10.48
C GLY A 16 13.65 0.97 -11.96
N LYS A 17 12.71 1.47 -12.78
CA LYS A 17 12.99 1.86 -14.16
C LYS A 17 13.72 3.19 -14.22
N TYR A 18 14.54 3.35 -15.26
CA TYR A 18 15.28 4.58 -15.51
C TYR A 18 14.49 5.52 -16.41
N SER A 19 14.58 6.81 -16.11
CA SER A 19 14.11 7.86 -17.00
C SER A 19 15.18 8.14 -18.06
N LEU A 20 14.97 7.65 -19.28
CA LEU A 20 16.01 7.61 -20.32
C LEU A 20 16.09 8.88 -21.18
N ASN A 21 15.03 9.67 -21.26
CA ASN A 21 15.03 10.93 -21.99
C ASN A 21 14.22 12.01 -21.28
N GLU A 22 14.50 13.27 -21.62
CA GLU A 22 13.89 14.44 -20.98
C GLU A 22 12.37 14.49 -21.19
N LYS A 23 11.91 14.20 -22.41
CA LYS A 23 10.47 14.27 -22.74
C LYS A 23 9.65 13.25 -21.94
N SER A 24 10.15 12.03 -21.76
CA SER A 24 9.52 11.04 -20.90
C SER A 24 9.63 11.44 -19.43
N HIS A 25 10.78 11.97 -19.02
CA HIS A 25 11.00 12.44 -17.66
C HIS A 25 9.96 13.47 -17.23
N LEU A 26 9.73 14.49 -18.05
CA LEU A 26 8.77 15.55 -17.76
C LEU A 26 7.34 15.01 -17.64
N LYS A 27 6.94 14.09 -18.51
CA LYS A 27 5.64 13.41 -18.43
C LYS A 27 5.51 12.57 -17.16
N ASP A 28 6.57 11.86 -16.79
CA ASP A 28 6.59 11.03 -15.59
C ASP A 28 6.58 11.88 -14.32
N LEU A 29 7.23 13.06 -14.32
CA LEU A 29 7.15 14.01 -13.23
C LEU A 29 5.73 14.55 -13.02
N GLU A 30 5.03 14.94 -14.09
CA GLU A 30 3.65 15.41 -14.00
C GLU A 30 2.73 14.31 -13.42
N ARG A 31 2.85 13.09 -13.94
CA ARG A 31 2.12 11.92 -13.44
C ARG A 31 2.49 11.58 -12.00
N PHE A 32 3.75 11.78 -11.62
CA PHE A 32 4.20 11.52 -10.26
C PHE A 32 3.62 12.53 -9.27
N VAL A 33 3.55 13.81 -9.62
CA VAL A 33 2.93 14.83 -8.78
C VAL A 33 1.46 14.48 -8.51
N GLU A 34 0.72 14.07 -9.55
CA GLU A 34 -0.66 13.59 -9.40
C GLU A 34 -0.73 12.37 -8.48
N TYR A 35 0.07 11.34 -8.77
CA TYR A 35 0.14 10.12 -7.98
C TYR A 35 0.44 10.38 -6.51
N TYR A 36 1.51 11.14 -6.23
CA TYR A 36 2.01 11.41 -4.89
C TYR A 36 0.97 12.14 -4.04
N ASN A 37 0.26 13.10 -4.63
CA ASN A 37 -0.65 13.98 -3.92
C ASN A 37 -2.06 13.42 -3.74
N TYR A 38 -2.56 12.64 -4.70
CA TYR A 38 -3.95 12.20 -4.75
C TYR A 38 -4.16 10.69 -4.66
N HIS A 39 -3.15 9.88 -5.00
CA HIS A 39 -3.30 8.42 -5.12
C HIS A 39 -2.40 7.62 -4.19
N ARG A 40 -1.37 8.26 -3.63
CA ARG A 40 -0.51 7.67 -2.61
C ARG A 40 -1.10 7.90 -1.22
N PHE A 41 -1.10 6.86 -0.40
CA PHE A 41 -1.56 6.89 0.99
C PHE A 41 -0.39 6.61 1.93
N PRO A 42 0.39 7.64 2.32
CA PRO A 42 1.47 7.46 3.27
C PRO A 42 0.97 6.87 4.58
N THR A 43 1.74 5.96 5.19
CA THR A 43 1.40 5.33 6.48
C THR A 43 1.19 6.36 7.60
N GLU A 44 1.92 7.46 7.55
CA GLU A 44 1.84 8.59 8.49
C GLU A 44 0.50 9.33 8.44
N LEU A 45 -0.21 9.26 7.31
CA LEU A 45 -1.50 9.94 7.12
C LEU A 45 -2.69 9.02 7.42
N TYR A 46 -2.45 7.83 7.97
CA TYR A 46 -3.47 6.90 8.46
C TYR A 46 -4.61 6.63 7.47
N GLY A 47 -4.26 6.48 6.19
CA GLY A 47 -5.21 6.16 5.11
C GLY A 47 -5.76 7.37 4.36
N LEU A 48 -5.22 8.56 4.61
CA LEU A 48 -5.51 9.77 3.82
C LEU A 48 -4.42 10.03 2.78
N ALA A 49 -4.81 10.60 1.64
CA ALA A 49 -3.87 11.14 0.66
C ALA A 49 -3.36 12.52 1.12
N PRO A 50 -2.15 12.95 0.70
CA PRO A 50 -1.58 14.23 1.10
C PRO A 50 -2.50 15.43 0.85
N MET A 51 -3.17 15.47 -0.31
CA MET A 51 -4.08 16.58 -0.62
C MET A 51 -5.31 16.62 0.27
N GLU A 52 -5.79 15.48 0.77
CA GLU A 52 -6.91 15.47 1.72
C GLU A 52 -6.55 16.14 3.04
N VAL A 53 -5.30 15.96 3.48
CA VAL A 53 -4.77 16.59 4.70
C VAL A 53 -4.55 18.08 4.48
N ILE A 54 -4.01 18.47 3.32
CA ILE A 54 -3.86 19.88 2.93
C ILE A 54 -5.23 20.58 2.88
N LEU A 55 -6.27 19.89 2.40
CA LEU A 55 -7.65 20.38 2.38
C LEU A 55 -8.34 20.38 3.76
N GLY A 56 -7.64 19.97 4.82
CA GLY A 56 -8.09 20.10 6.21
C GLY A 56 -8.57 18.82 6.88
N LYS A 57 -8.48 17.65 6.24
CA LYS A 57 -8.74 16.38 6.95
C LYS A 57 -7.64 16.12 7.97
N ILE A 58 -8.03 15.77 9.20
CA ILE A 58 -7.09 15.48 10.28
C ILE A 58 -6.79 13.97 10.31
N PRO A 59 -5.53 13.55 10.16
CA PRO A 59 -5.16 12.14 10.26
C PRO A 59 -5.52 11.53 11.61
N ASN A 60 -6.18 10.37 11.60
CA ASN A 60 -6.59 9.67 12.81
C ASN A 60 -5.76 8.39 13.00
N LYS A 61 -4.85 8.40 13.98
CA LYS A 61 -3.99 7.25 14.33
C LYS A 61 -4.75 5.97 14.66
N HIS A 62 -6.00 6.08 15.13
CA HIS A 62 -6.82 4.95 15.52
C HIS A 62 -7.78 4.47 14.41
N PHE A 63 -7.73 5.07 13.22
CA PHE A 63 -8.67 4.78 12.13
C PHE A 63 -8.77 3.28 11.77
N PHE A 64 -7.65 2.56 11.78
CA PHE A 64 -7.61 1.14 11.44
C PHE A 64 -7.74 0.19 12.64
N ARG A 65 -7.86 0.69 13.87
CA ARG A 65 -7.76 -0.14 15.10
C ARG A 65 -8.80 -1.25 15.13
N GLU A 66 -10.06 -0.91 14.90
CA GLU A 66 -11.18 -1.86 14.94
C GLU A 66 -11.10 -2.86 13.78
N LYS A 67 -10.85 -2.36 12.55
CA LYS A 67 -10.64 -3.22 11.36
C LYS A 67 -9.53 -4.25 11.57
N ILE A 68 -8.42 -3.84 12.18
CA ILE A 68 -7.31 -4.75 12.51
C ILE A 68 -7.75 -5.77 13.55
N GLN A 69 -8.51 -5.37 14.58
CA GLN A 69 -9.00 -6.28 15.60
C GLN A 69 -9.97 -7.32 15.02
N ASP A 70 -10.88 -6.91 14.15
CA ASP A 70 -11.83 -7.81 13.50
C ASP A 70 -11.13 -8.75 12.51
N ALA A 71 -10.19 -8.24 11.71
CA ALA A 71 -9.37 -9.07 10.83
C ALA A 71 -8.60 -10.15 11.61
N ARG A 72 -8.09 -9.83 12.81
CA ARG A 72 -7.41 -10.82 13.68
C ARG A 72 -8.36 -11.93 14.13
N LYS A 73 -9.58 -11.60 14.54
CA LYS A 73 -10.60 -12.60 14.92
C LYS A 73 -11.01 -13.46 13.73
N ASN A 74 -11.29 -12.84 12.59
CA ASN A 74 -11.69 -13.52 11.37
C ASN A 74 -10.62 -14.49 10.88
N ARG A 75 -9.34 -14.10 10.93
CA ARG A 75 -8.23 -15.00 10.56
C ARG A 75 -8.23 -16.30 11.35
N VAL A 76 -8.48 -16.25 12.66
CA VAL A 76 -8.54 -17.46 13.50
C VAL A 76 -9.71 -18.34 13.07
N ARG A 77 -10.90 -17.76 12.91
CA ARG A 77 -12.10 -18.50 12.48
C ARG A 77 -11.89 -19.15 11.11
N THR A 78 -11.42 -18.39 10.12
CA THR A 78 -11.17 -18.90 8.77
C THR A 78 -10.16 -20.05 8.79
N ASN A 79 -9.10 -19.96 9.60
CA ASN A 79 -8.13 -21.05 9.72
C ASN A 79 -8.71 -22.31 10.39
N GLN A 80 -9.64 -22.15 11.33
CA GLN A 80 -10.34 -23.29 11.95
C GLN A 80 -11.32 -23.97 10.98
N GLU A 81 -11.98 -23.19 10.13
CA GLU A 81 -12.90 -23.68 9.11
C GLU A 81 -12.17 -24.26 7.87
N PHE A 82 -10.88 -23.95 7.72
CA PHE A 82 -10.08 -24.35 6.57
C PHE A 82 -9.72 -25.85 6.60
N ASN A 83 -10.52 -26.66 5.91
CA ASN A 83 -10.35 -28.12 5.77
C ASN A 83 -9.74 -28.52 4.41
N ALA A 84 -8.63 -27.91 3.99
CA ALA A 84 -7.95 -28.30 2.74
C ALA A 84 -6.98 -29.50 2.89
N CYS A 85 -6.73 -29.96 4.12
CA CYS A 85 -5.90 -31.13 4.36
C CYS A 85 -6.69 -32.42 4.13
N VAL A 86 -6.77 -32.89 2.88
CA VAL A 86 -7.02 -34.32 2.63
C VAL A 86 -5.72 -35.04 2.98
N ILE A 87 -5.69 -35.75 4.11
CA ILE A 87 -4.56 -36.63 4.41
C ILE A 87 -4.53 -37.69 3.30
N PRO A 88 -3.49 -37.75 2.45
CA PRO A 88 -3.39 -38.85 1.51
C PRO A 88 -3.27 -40.13 2.32
N ILE A 89 -4.30 -40.97 2.27
CA ILE A 89 -4.25 -42.31 2.84
C ILE A 89 -3.13 -43.01 2.07
N GLY A 90 -1.99 -43.22 2.75
CA GLY A 90 -0.83 -43.89 2.16
C GLY A 90 -1.24 -45.23 1.58
N CYS A 91 -0.77 -45.54 0.38
CA CYS A 91 -1.02 -46.81 -0.28
C CYS A 91 -0.62 -47.96 0.64
N ASN A 92 -1.59 -48.82 0.98
CA ASN A 92 -1.30 -50.10 1.61
C ASN A 92 -0.41 -50.90 0.65
N SER A 93 0.81 -51.18 1.09
CA SER A 93 1.78 -52.05 0.40
C SER A 93 1.35 -53.51 0.52
#